data_AF-A0A965VEC2-F1
#
_entry.id   AF-A0A965VEC2-F1
#
_cell.length_a   1.000
_cell.length_b   1.000
_cell.length_c   1.000
_cell.angle_alpha   90.00
_cell.angle_beta   90.00
_cell.angle_gamma   90.00
#
_symmetry.space_group_name_H-M   'P 1'
#
loop_
_entity.id
_entity.type
_entity.pdbx_description
1 polymer ?
#
loop_
_entity_poly.entity_id
_entity_poly.type
_entity_poly.pdbx_seq_one_letter_code
_entity_poly.pdbx_strand_id
1 'polypeptide(L)'
;ELNRWQKTAFILACLGVLMITFTAGRIPWIALSLAATFTAYGVIRKKTMLGGTAGTAVESMLLIPVAIGMLLSSKISPVTIFDLQGGLEPLKTWLLLGFGGALTALPLVWFAEAAQRLPLSTLGFYQYISPTFQFLIAVLVFKEDFGTEKFFSFLCIWTGLAVFAVDAGRKARLKPVEN
;
A
#
# COMPACT_ATOMS: atom_id res chain seq x y z
N GLU A 1 -2.71 -24.69 4.54
CA GLU A 1 -2.02 -24.56 5.85
C GLU A 1 -0.72 -23.77 5.70
N LEU A 2 -0.34 -22.98 6.69
CA LEU A 2 0.91 -22.19 6.65
C LEU A 2 2.12 -23.10 6.84
N ASN A 3 3.09 -23.00 5.93
CA ASN A 3 4.35 -23.76 6.03
C ASN A 3 5.16 -23.32 7.26
N ARG A 4 6.03 -24.20 7.79
CA ARG A 4 6.90 -23.90 8.95
C ARG A 4 7.69 -22.59 8.75
N TRP A 5 8.20 -22.37 7.53
CA TRP A 5 8.88 -21.13 7.14
C TRP A 5 7.99 -19.88 7.20
N GLN A 6 6.72 -20.00 6.80
CA GLN A 6 5.76 -18.89 6.85
C GLN A 6 5.39 -18.53 8.29
N LYS A 7 5.32 -19.53 9.19
CA LYS A 7 5.15 -19.28 10.63
C LYS A 7 6.34 -18.54 11.23
N THR A 8 7.56 -18.94 10.89
CA THR A 8 8.77 -18.24 11.36
C THR A 8 8.81 -16.79 10.85
N ALA A 9 8.50 -16.57 9.58
CA ALA A 9 8.41 -15.22 9.00
C ALA A 9 7.35 -14.35 9.71
N PHE A 10 6.19 -14.93 10.04
CA PHE A 10 5.14 -14.25 10.79
C PHE A 10 5.59 -13.85 12.19
N ILE A 11 6.25 -14.75 12.93
CA ILE A 11 6.78 -14.45 14.27
C ILE A 11 7.81 -13.33 14.22
N LEU A 12 8.73 -13.35 13.24
CA LEU A 12 9.71 -12.27 13.05
C LEU A 12 9.05 -10.92 12.77
N ALA A 13 8.02 -10.89 11.92
CA ALA A 13 7.26 -9.68 11.65
C ALA A 13 6.55 -9.16 12.90
N CYS A 14 5.92 -10.03 13.68
CA CYS A 14 5.31 -9.66 14.96
C CYS A 14 6.33 -9.09 15.95
N LEU A 15 7.52 -9.69 16.05
CA LEU A 15 8.59 -9.17 16.90
C LEU A 15 9.07 -7.78 16.46
N GLY A 16 9.21 -7.55 15.15
CA GLY A 16 9.56 -6.22 14.62
C GLY A 16 8.52 -5.15 14.97
N VAL A 17 7.22 -5.48 14.86
CA VAL A 17 6.13 -4.56 15.24
C VAL A 17 6.11 -4.31 16.75
N LEU A 18 6.36 -5.35 17.56
CA LEU A 18 6.48 -5.20 19.02
C LEU A 18 7.66 -4.30 19.40
N MET A 19 8.82 -4.47 18.77
CA MET A 19 9.98 -3.59 18.98
C MET A 19 9.65 -2.13 18.68
N ILE A 20 9.00 -1.85 17.54
CA ILE A 20 8.51 -0.49 17.21
C ILE A 20 7.53 0.03 18.25
N THR A 21 6.65 -0.84 18.77
CA THR A 21 5.63 -0.45 19.75
C THR A 21 6.26 -0.08 21.10
N PHE A 22 7.23 -0.87 21.57
CA PHE A 22 7.93 -0.60 22.82
C PHE A 22 8.82 0.64 22.74
N THR A 23 9.57 0.79 21.65
CA THR A 23 10.46 1.95 21.42
C THR A 23 9.68 3.25 21.25
N ALA A 24 8.57 3.23 20.51
CA ALA A 24 7.73 4.41 20.32
C ALA A 24 6.83 4.73 21.54
N GLY A 25 6.72 3.83 22.52
CA GLY A 25 5.83 3.97 23.68
C GLY A 25 4.34 4.03 23.35
N ARG A 26 3.96 3.80 22.09
CA ARG A 26 2.59 3.88 21.59
C ARG A 26 2.31 2.79 20.58
N ILE A 27 1.13 2.20 20.67
CA ILE A 27 0.69 1.17 19.72
C ILE A 27 0.44 1.84 18.36
N PRO A 28 0.98 1.30 17.25
CA PRO A 28 0.81 1.85 15.90
C PRO A 28 -0.57 1.50 15.34
N TRP A 29 -1.63 1.95 16.01
CA TRP A 29 -3.02 1.58 15.70
C TRP A 29 -3.45 2.01 14.28
N ILE A 30 -2.88 3.09 13.74
CA ILE A 30 -3.13 3.56 12.36
C ILE A 30 -2.56 2.56 11.35
N ALA A 31 -1.34 2.06 11.57
CA ALA A 31 -0.74 1.07 10.68
C ALA A 31 -1.48 -0.27 10.78
N LEU A 32 -1.90 -0.67 11.99
CA LEU A 32 -2.68 -1.89 12.20
C LEU A 32 -4.07 -1.82 11.57
N SER A 33 -4.78 -0.69 11.74
CA SER A 33 -6.10 -0.50 11.13
C SER A 33 -6.00 -0.47 9.61
N LEU A 34 -4.98 0.21 9.06
CA LEU A 34 -4.72 0.22 7.62
C LEU A 34 -4.37 -1.18 7.10
N ALA A 35 -3.54 -1.94 7.80
CA ALA A 35 -3.22 -3.31 7.43
C ALA A 35 -4.48 -4.21 7.41
N ALA A 36 -5.36 -4.06 8.42
CA ALA A 36 -6.60 -4.82 8.51
C ALA A 36 -7.58 -4.45 7.39
N THR A 37 -7.82 -3.16 7.15
CA THR A 37 -8.74 -2.69 6.11
C THR A 37 -8.21 -3.01 4.72
N PHE A 38 -6.90 -2.86 4.49
CA PHE A 38 -6.28 -3.17 3.20
C PHE A 38 -6.26 -4.67 2.91
N THR A 39 -6.06 -5.50 3.93
CA THR A 39 -6.19 -6.96 3.80
C THR A 39 -7.63 -7.35 3.45
N ALA A 40 -8.61 -6.78 4.15
CA ALA A 40 -10.02 -7.00 3.85
C ALA A 40 -10.36 -6.58 2.40
N TYR A 41 -9.90 -5.40 1.99
CA TYR A 41 -10.03 -4.91 0.62
C TYR A 41 -9.42 -5.88 -0.41
N GLY A 42 -8.19 -6.35 -0.19
CA GLY A 42 -7.53 -7.32 -1.06
C GLY A 42 -8.29 -8.65 -1.16
N VAL A 43 -8.88 -9.12 -0.07
CA VAL A 43 -9.74 -10.33 -0.05
C VAL A 43 -11.01 -10.10 -0.85
N ILE A 44 -11.67 -8.95 -0.69
CA ILE A 44 -12.87 -8.58 -1.46
C ILE A 44 -12.52 -8.54 -2.96
N ARG A 45 -11.41 -7.88 -3.32
CA ARG A 45 -10.95 -7.81 -4.72
C ARG A 45 -10.67 -9.16 -5.32
N LYS A 46 -10.06 -10.07 -4.56
CA LYS A 46 -9.82 -11.44 -5.02
C LYS A 46 -11.11 -12.22 -5.31
N LYS A 47 -12.21 -11.93 -4.60
CA LYS A 47 -13.52 -12.59 -4.78
C LYS A 47 -14.41 -11.91 -5.81
N THR A 48 -14.03 -10.73 -6.32
CA THR A 48 -14.86 -9.92 -7.21
C THR A 48 -14.74 -10.41 -8.66
N MET A 49 -15.84 -10.43 -9.40
CA MET A 49 -15.88 -10.86 -10.82
C MET A 49 -15.56 -9.73 -11.81
N LEU A 50 -15.57 -8.48 -11.35
CA LEU A 50 -15.22 -7.32 -12.18
C LEU A 50 -13.70 -7.25 -12.35
N GLY A 51 -13.24 -7.05 -13.60
CA GLY A 51 -11.83 -6.76 -13.88
C GLY A 51 -11.34 -5.52 -13.13
N GLY A 52 -10.02 -5.40 -12.95
CA GLY A 52 -9.42 -4.36 -12.10
C GLY A 52 -9.75 -2.94 -12.54
N THR A 53 -9.89 -2.70 -13.85
CA THR A 53 -10.30 -1.40 -14.40
C THR A 53 -11.74 -1.04 -14.04
N ALA A 54 -12.71 -1.87 -14.45
CA ALA A 54 -14.13 -1.67 -14.21
C ALA A 54 -14.44 -1.65 -12.70
N GLY A 55 -13.82 -2.56 -11.95
CA GLY A 55 -13.95 -2.61 -10.51
C GLY A 55 -13.46 -1.33 -9.83
N THR A 56 -12.30 -0.80 -10.21
CA THR A 56 -11.74 0.41 -9.60
C THR A 56 -12.55 1.66 -9.98
N ALA A 57 -13.08 1.68 -11.21
CA ALA A 57 -13.98 2.75 -11.66
C ALA A 57 -15.28 2.78 -10.84
N VAL A 58 -15.91 1.63 -10.61
CA VAL A 58 -17.13 1.55 -9.78
C VAL A 58 -16.87 2.00 -8.35
N GLU A 59 -15.76 1.57 -7.73
CA GLU A 59 -15.39 2.05 -6.39
C GLU A 59 -15.16 3.56 -6.35
N SER A 60 -14.51 4.11 -7.38
CA SER A 60 -14.30 5.56 -7.49
C SER A 60 -15.64 6.30 -7.65
N MET A 61 -16.58 5.76 -8.43
CA MET A 61 -17.93 6.31 -8.59
C MET A 61 -18.72 6.31 -7.27
N LEU A 62 -18.58 5.27 -6.46
CA LEU A 62 -19.20 5.20 -5.13
C LEU A 62 -18.67 6.27 -4.17
N LEU A 63 -17.43 6.75 -4.37
CA LEU A 63 -16.83 7.81 -3.56
C LEU A 63 -17.21 9.22 -4.03
N ILE A 64 -17.74 9.40 -5.25
CA ILE A 64 -18.20 10.69 -5.77
C ILE A 64 -19.15 11.42 -4.80
N PRO A 65 -20.23 10.81 -4.27
CA PRO A 65 -21.12 11.52 -3.34
C PRO A 65 -20.42 11.94 -2.05
N VAL A 66 -19.46 11.14 -1.55
CA VAL A 66 -18.66 11.51 -0.37
C VAL A 66 -17.76 12.70 -0.69
N ALA A 67 -17.10 12.69 -1.86
CA ALA A 67 -16.27 13.80 -2.32
C ALA A 67 -17.09 15.09 -2.47
N ILE A 68 -18.29 15.00 -3.06
CA ILE A 68 -19.23 16.14 -3.17
C ILE A 68 -19.62 16.63 -1.78
N GLY A 69 -19.96 15.74 -0.85
CA GLY A 69 -20.31 16.10 0.53
C GLY A 69 -19.17 16.84 1.26
N MET A 70 -17.93 16.40 1.06
CA MET A 70 -16.74 17.08 1.60
C MET A 70 -16.53 18.46 0.98
N LEU A 71 -16.71 18.60 -0.33
CA LEU A 71 -16.60 19.89 -1.02
C LEU A 71 -17.66 20.87 -0.54
N LEU A 72 -18.91 20.44 -0.42
CA LEU A 72 -20.01 21.28 0.08
C LEU A 72 -19.85 21.66 1.56
N SER A 73 -19.20 20.81 2.36
CA SER A 73 -18.90 21.08 3.78
C SER A 73 -17.67 21.97 3.96
N SER A 74 -16.84 22.12 2.92
CA SER A 74 -15.66 22.95 3.00
C SER A 74 -16.06 24.43 3.05
N LYS A 75 -15.40 25.24 3.89
CA LYS A 75 -15.59 26.70 3.92
C LYS A 75 -14.98 27.41 2.70
N ILE A 76 -14.65 26.65 1.65
CA ILE A 76 -14.02 27.15 0.43
C ILE A 76 -15.16 27.61 -0.48
N SER A 77 -15.16 28.88 -0.87
CA SER A 77 -16.14 29.38 -1.84
C SER A 77 -16.05 28.55 -3.13
N PRO A 78 -17.17 28.11 -3.73
CA PRO A 78 -17.18 27.35 -4.99
C PRO A 78 -16.42 28.06 -6.12
N VAL A 79 -16.39 29.40 -6.07
CA VAL A 79 -15.65 30.27 -6.99
C VAL A 79 -14.15 29.96 -6.97
N THR A 80 -13.54 29.74 -5.81
CA THR A 80 -12.09 29.45 -5.67
C THR A 80 -11.64 28.14 -6.32
N ILE A 81 -12.55 27.20 -6.56
CA ILE A 81 -12.22 25.87 -7.10
C ILE A 81 -12.03 25.94 -8.62
N PHE A 82 -12.79 26.78 -9.30
CA PHE A 82 -12.79 26.92 -10.77
C PHE A 82 -12.28 28.28 -11.24
N ASP A 83 -11.75 29.11 -10.34
CA ASP A 83 -11.21 30.42 -10.70
C ASP A 83 -9.90 30.28 -11.48
N LEU A 84 -10.03 30.19 -12.81
CA LEU A 84 -8.91 30.24 -13.75
C LEU A 84 -8.44 31.67 -14.03
N GLN A 85 -9.07 32.70 -13.42
CA GLN A 85 -8.77 34.10 -13.70
C GLN A 85 -7.47 34.58 -13.02
N GLY A 86 -6.92 33.80 -12.07
CA GLY A 86 -5.70 34.13 -11.32
C GLY A 86 -4.34 33.84 -11.99
N GLY A 87 -4.30 33.39 -13.26
CA GLY A 87 -3.04 33.16 -14.00
C GLY A 87 -2.60 31.69 -14.11
N LEU A 88 -1.28 31.42 -14.01
CA LEU A 88 -0.68 30.07 -14.21
C LEU A 88 -0.85 29.10 -13.01
N GLU A 89 -1.11 29.63 -11.81
CA GLU A 89 -1.23 28.84 -10.57
C GLU A 89 -2.47 27.90 -10.54
N PRO A 90 -3.67 28.32 -11.02
CA PRO A 90 -4.81 27.43 -11.19
C PRO A 90 -4.52 26.26 -12.15
N LEU A 91 -3.88 26.54 -13.30
CA LEU A 91 -3.55 25.50 -14.29
C LEU A 91 -2.59 24.46 -13.72
N LYS A 92 -1.56 24.90 -12.99
CA LYS A 92 -0.61 24.01 -12.29
C LYS A 92 -1.33 23.12 -11.28
N THR A 93 -2.25 23.67 -10.51
CA THR A 93 -3.04 22.91 -9.53
C THR A 93 -3.88 21.83 -10.20
N TRP A 94 -4.58 22.17 -11.29
CA TRP A 94 -5.36 21.21 -12.07
C TRP A 94 -4.51 20.11 -12.69
N LEU A 95 -3.32 20.45 -13.23
CA LEU A 95 -2.38 19.48 -13.76
C LEU A 95 -1.87 18.53 -12.67
N LEU A 96 -1.52 19.05 -11.50
CA LEU A 96 -1.07 18.25 -10.36
C LEU A 96 -2.19 17.33 -9.84
N LEU A 97 -3.43 17.80 -9.80
CA LEU A 97 -4.59 17.00 -9.42
C LEU A 97 -4.85 15.87 -10.43
N GLY A 98 -4.83 16.19 -11.73
CA GLY A 98 -5.00 15.19 -12.79
C GLY A 98 -3.89 14.14 -12.77
N PHE A 99 -2.63 14.57 -12.61
CA PHE A 99 -1.49 13.68 -12.54
C PHE A 99 -1.47 12.85 -11.25
N GLY A 100 -1.80 13.43 -10.10
CA GLY A 100 -1.94 12.71 -8.83
C GLY A 100 -3.05 11.67 -8.88
N GLY A 101 -4.17 11.99 -9.54
CA GLY A 101 -5.24 11.03 -9.83
C GLY A 101 -4.76 9.86 -10.67
N ALA A 102 -4.07 10.13 -11.78
CA ALA A 102 -3.50 9.09 -12.65
C ALA A 102 -2.48 8.21 -11.91
N LEU A 103 -1.56 8.82 -11.15
CA LEU A 103 -0.55 8.12 -10.34
C LEU A 103 -1.16 7.24 -9.24
N THR A 104 -2.38 7.55 -8.78
CA THR A 104 -3.09 6.74 -7.78
C THR A 104 -3.91 5.63 -8.44
N ALA A 105 -4.60 5.96 -9.53
CA ALA A 105 -5.47 5.01 -10.22
C ALA A 105 -4.69 3.87 -10.87
N LEU A 106 -3.54 4.15 -11.48
CA LEU A 106 -2.75 3.15 -12.20
C LEU A 106 -2.27 2.00 -11.28
N PRO A 107 -1.59 2.25 -10.14
CA PRO A 107 -1.23 1.19 -9.20
C PRO A 107 -2.44 0.46 -8.63
N LEU A 108 -3.57 1.14 -8.39
CA LEU A 108 -4.76 0.53 -7.81
C LEU A 108 -5.42 -0.46 -8.79
N VAL A 109 -5.48 -0.10 -10.07
CA VAL A 109 -5.94 -1.00 -11.14
C VAL A 109 -5.01 -2.21 -11.27
N TRP A 110 -3.69 -1.99 -11.30
CA TRP A 110 -2.72 -3.11 -11.35
C TRP A 110 -2.80 -4.00 -10.11
N PHE A 111 -3.00 -3.40 -8.93
CA PHE A 111 -3.21 -4.14 -7.70
C PHE A 111 -4.49 -4.99 -7.77
N ALA A 112 -5.60 -4.44 -8.25
CA ALA A 112 -6.86 -5.16 -8.36
C ALA A 112 -6.75 -6.36 -9.32
N GLU A 113 -6.08 -6.18 -10.46
CA GLU A 113 -5.76 -7.29 -11.39
C GLU A 113 -4.85 -8.34 -10.74
N ALA A 114 -3.79 -7.91 -10.06
CA ALA A 114 -2.87 -8.81 -9.38
C ALA A 114 -3.55 -9.59 -8.24
N ALA A 115 -4.47 -8.97 -7.51
CA ALA A 115 -5.19 -9.59 -6.39
C ALA A 115 -6.08 -10.76 -6.85
N GLN A 116 -6.63 -10.68 -8.06
CA GLN A 116 -7.44 -11.76 -8.66
C GLN A 116 -6.56 -12.93 -9.14
N ARG A 117 -5.36 -12.64 -9.67
CA ARG A 117 -4.49 -13.64 -10.31
C ARG A 117 -3.50 -14.30 -9.35
N LEU A 118 -3.06 -13.60 -8.30
CA LEU A 118 -2.02 -14.05 -7.39
C LEU A 118 -2.56 -14.56 -6.06
N PRO A 119 -1.88 -15.51 -5.40
CA PRO A 119 -2.13 -15.82 -3.99
C PRO A 119 -2.00 -14.58 -3.11
N LEU A 120 -2.89 -14.42 -2.11
CA LEU A 120 -2.87 -13.26 -1.19
C LEU A 120 -1.54 -13.15 -0.43
N SER A 121 -0.91 -14.28 -0.11
CA SER A 121 0.40 -14.32 0.53
C SER A 121 1.50 -13.74 -0.36
N THR A 122 1.43 -13.98 -1.67
CA THR A 122 2.36 -13.39 -2.65
C THR A 122 2.08 -11.91 -2.82
N LEU A 123 0.80 -11.51 -2.89
CA LEU A 123 0.42 -10.10 -3.00
C LEU A 123 0.91 -9.27 -1.81
N GLY A 124 0.77 -9.78 -0.59
CA GLY A 124 1.26 -9.14 0.63
C GLY A 124 2.79 -9.01 0.63
N PHE A 125 3.51 -10.00 0.09
CA PHE A 125 4.97 -9.92 -0.06
C PHE A 125 5.39 -8.77 -0.98
N TYR A 126 4.75 -8.61 -2.13
CA TYR A 126 5.04 -7.52 -3.07
C TYR A 126 4.81 -6.13 -2.44
N GLN A 127 3.90 -6.00 -1.47
CA GLN A 127 3.67 -4.73 -0.79
C GLN A 127 4.86 -4.26 0.05
N TYR A 128 5.76 -5.15 0.48
CA TYR A 128 6.99 -4.78 1.20
C TYR A 128 8.03 -4.07 0.33
N ILE A 129 7.85 -4.04 -0.99
CA ILE A 129 8.68 -3.25 -1.90
C ILE A 129 8.52 -1.76 -1.60
N SER A 130 7.29 -1.31 -1.32
CA SER A 130 7.00 0.10 -1.03
C SER A 130 7.75 0.64 0.20
N PRO A 131 7.65 0.05 1.41
CA PRO A 131 8.39 0.53 2.57
C PRO A 131 9.91 0.38 2.40
N THR A 132 10.38 -0.56 1.58
CA THR A 132 11.81 -0.70 1.25
C THR A 132 12.31 0.48 0.41
N PHE A 133 11.57 0.86 -0.64
CA PHE A 133 11.90 2.05 -1.42
C PHE A 133 11.77 3.34 -0.60
N GLN A 134 10.74 3.45 0.23
CA GLN A 134 10.59 4.59 1.13
C GLN A 134 11.79 4.72 2.08
N PHE A 135 12.25 3.62 2.67
CA PHE A 135 13.47 3.59 3.48
C PHE A 135 14.70 4.03 2.68
N LEU A 136 14.91 3.46 1.49
CA LEU A 136 16.07 3.79 0.66
C LEU A 136 16.08 5.26 0.25
N ILE A 137 14.93 5.82 -0.11
CA ILE A 137 14.81 7.25 -0.45
C ILE A 137 15.10 8.11 0.79
N ALA A 138 14.53 7.76 1.95
CA ALA A 138 14.77 8.51 3.19
C ALA A 138 16.26 8.56 3.56
N VAL A 139 16.97 7.44 3.46
CA VAL A 139 18.39 7.34 3.84
C VAL A 139 19.32 7.88 2.76
N LEU A 140 19.12 7.51 1.48
CA LEU A 140 20.07 7.84 0.41
C LEU A 140 19.84 9.23 -0.18
N VAL A 141 18.57 9.65 -0.31
CA VAL A 141 18.20 10.92 -0.95
C VAL A 141 18.02 12.01 0.08
N PHE A 142 17.18 11.77 1.09
CA PHE A 142 16.91 12.78 2.14
C PHE A 142 17.95 12.81 3.25
N LYS A 143 18.83 11.80 3.33
CA LYS A 143 19.89 11.69 4.34
C LYS A 143 19.34 11.84 5.77
N GLU A 144 18.13 11.34 6.01
CA GLU A 144 17.55 11.36 7.35
C GLU A 144 18.33 10.43 8.28
N ASP A 145 18.61 10.90 9.50
CA ASP A 145 19.15 10.06 10.56
C ASP A 145 18.11 9.02 10.97
N PHE A 146 18.20 7.86 10.34
CA PHE A 146 17.40 6.71 10.68
C PHE A 146 17.93 6.12 11.98
N GLY A 147 17.35 6.56 13.10
CA GLY A 147 17.73 6.10 14.43
C GLY A 147 17.86 4.57 14.52
N THR A 148 18.85 4.12 15.28
CA THR A 148 19.30 2.72 15.35
C THR A 148 18.15 1.74 15.67
N GLU A 149 17.18 2.17 16.47
CA GLU A 149 16.00 1.38 16.84
C GLU A 149 15.07 1.07 15.66
N LYS A 150 14.86 2.05 14.78
CA LYS A 150 14.04 1.86 13.56
C LYS A 150 14.77 0.91 12.61
N PHE A 151 16.09 1.06 12.47
CA PHE A 151 16.90 0.18 11.62
C PHE A 151 16.79 -1.29 12.03
N PHE A 152 16.94 -1.61 13.32
CA PHE A 152 16.80 -2.99 13.80
C PHE A 152 15.40 -3.56 13.58
N SER A 153 14.37 -2.73 13.76
CA SER A 153 12.98 -3.14 13.50
C SER A 153 12.75 -3.45 12.01
N PHE A 154 13.29 -2.62 11.11
CA PHE A 154 13.27 -2.88 9.67
C PHE A 154 14.04 -4.15 9.30
N LEU A 155 15.19 -4.38 9.94
CA LEU A 155 16.01 -5.58 9.71
C LEU A 155 15.27 -6.86 10.13
N CYS A 156 14.54 -6.85 11.25
CA CYS A 156 13.67 -7.96 11.64
C CYS A 156 12.57 -8.25 10.60
N ILE A 157 11.97 -7.20 10.04
CA ILE A 157 10.95 -7.35 8.99
C ILE A 157 11.58 -7.90 7.70
N TRP A 158 12.73 -7.37 7.27
CA TRP A 158 13.42 -7.83 6.07
C TRP A 158 13.97 -9.24 6.17
N THR A 159 14.43 -9.67 7.34
CA THR A 159 14.84 -11.07 7.56
C THR A 159 13.64 -12.01 7.45
N GLY A 160 12.50 -11.67 8.04
CA GLY A 160 11.24 -12.41 7.86
C GLY A 160 10.82 -12.45 6.39
N LEU A 161 10.95 -11.33 5.68
CA LEU A 161 10.68 -11.23 4.25
C LEU A 161 11.62 -12.13 3.42
N ALA A 162 12.92 -12.10 3.67
CA ALA A 162 13.91 -12.93 2.99
C ALA A 162 13.61 -14.43 3.18
N VAL A 163 13.25 -14.85 4.40
CA VAL A 163 12.84 -16.23 4.69
C VAL A 163 11.61 -16.62 3.87
N PHE A 164 10.60 -15.75 3.80
CA PHE A 164 9.40 -16.00 3.00
C PHE A 164 9.72 -16.06 1.50
N ALA A 165 10.57 -15.17 1.00
CA ALA A 165 10.97 -15.11 -0.41
C ALA A 165 11.65 -16.42 -0.84
N VAL A 166 12.53 -16.96 0.00
CA VAL A 166 13.22 -18.23 -0.24
C VAL A 166 12.23 -19.40 -0.26
N ASP A 167 11.27 -19.48 0.67
CA ASP A 167 10.23 -20.52 0.65
C ASP A 167 9.35 -20.42 -0.61
N ALA A 168 8.93 -19.20 -0.97
CA ALA A 168 8.12 -18.96 -2.17
C ALA A 168 8.86 -19.34 -3.45
N GLY A 169 10.14 -18.94 -3.57
CA GLY A 169 10.99 -19.29 -4.72
C GLY A 169 11.25 -20.79 -4.85
N ARG A 170 11.42 -21.50 -3.72
CA ARG A 170 11.55 -22.96 -3.71
C ARG A 170 10.26 -23.64 -4.20
N LYS A 171 9.09 -23.21 -3.74
CA LYS A 171 7.79 -23.77 -4.18
C LYS A 171 7.48 -23.48 -5.65
N ALA A 172 7.83 -22.29 -6.14
CA ALA A 172 7.65 -21.93 -7.53
C ALA A 172 8.50 -22.81 -8.47
N ARG A 173 9.71 -23.19 -8.05
CA ARG A 173 10.58 -24.12 -8.80
C ARG A 173 10.13 -25.58 -8.76
N LEU A 174 9.32 -25.96 -7.76
CA LEU A 174 8.85 -27.34 -7.57
C LEU A 174 7.53 -27.63 -8.28
N LYS A 175 6.80 -26.62 -8.75
CA LYS A 175 5.67 -26.82 -9.67
C LYS A 175 6.20 -26.83 -11.10
N PRO A 176 6.16 -27.95 -11.84
CA PRO A 176 6.44 -27.94 -13.26
C PRO A 176 5.47 -26.95 -13.92
N VAL A 177 5.94 -26.22 -14.93
CA VAL A 177 5.09 -25.44 -15.81
C VAL A 177 4.16 -26.43 -16.50
N GLU A 178 2.94 -26.59 -16.00
CA GLU A 178 1.88 -27.29 -16.71
C GLU A 178 1.51 -26.38 -17.91
N ASN A 179 1.94 -26.81 -19.10
CA ASN A 179 1.54 -26.24 -20.39
C ASN A 179 0.10 -26.66 -20.71
#